data_AF-A0A512MHW4-F1
#
_entry.id   AF-A0A512MHW4-F1
#
_cell.length_a   1.000
_cell.length_b   1.000
_cell.length_c   1.000
_cell.angle_alpha   90.00
_cell.angle_beta   90.00
_cell.angle_gamma   90.00
#
_symmetry.space_group_name_H-M   'P 1'
#
loop_
_entity.id
_entity.type
_entity.pdbx_description
1 polymer ?
#
loop_
_entity_poly.entity_id
_entity_poly.type
_entity_poly.pdbx_seq_one_letter_code
_entity_poly.pdbx_strand_id
1 'polypeptide(L)'
;MKCVLAAGVMMILGVVACAAADMPVSAEIVEVPAERRDWGEVIGNVRVKFKDGHTEMWTKNGKCLHVLRSDSGLVGWSRYTRRNDHGEPVNNMLRVMISPEQWKDVKTDLFIEDWGFADGDTTVILKTRGRHGPSYIQRFLLKTGELLNETKGSGPHAATPDWAKPYADDQPETK
;
A
#
# COMPACT_ATOMS: atom_id res chain seq x y z
N MET A 1 20.84 -42.74 56.84
CA MET A 1 20.64 -41.27 56.95
C MET A 1 20.86 -40.68 55.56
N LYS A 2 19.83 -40.61 54.71
CA LYS A 2 19.13 -39.39 54.23
C LYS A 2 19.99 -38.12 54.21
N CYS A 3 20.31 -37.63 53.01
CA CYS A 3 19.83 -36.32 52.50
C CYS A 3 20.40 -36.10 51.09
N VAL A 4 19.54 -36.15 50.06
CA VAL A 4 19.84 -35.59 48.74
C VAL A 4 18.77 -34.52 48.51
N LEU A 5 19.20 -33.26 48.49
CA LEU A 5 18.38 -32.10 48.16
C LEU A 5 18.24 -32.02 46.64
N ALA A 6 17.01 -32.17 46.15
CA ALA A 6 16.66 -31.86 44.77
C ALA A 6 16.33 -30.37 44.67
N ALA A 7 17.17 -29.60 43.96
CA ALA A 7 16.89 -28.22 43.61
C ALA A 7 15.93 -28.20 42.42
N GLY A 8 14.68 -27.81 42.66
CA GLY A 8 13.70 -27.55 41.61
C GLY A 8 13.97 -26.19 40.97
N VAL A 9 14.34 -26.18 39.68
CA VAL A 9 14.38 -24.97 38.86
C VAL A 9 12.97 -24.69 38.38
N MET A 10 12.32 -23.68 38.97
CA MET A 10 11.02 -23.19 38.54
C MET A 10 11.22 -22.29 37.31
N MET A 11 10.96 -22.83 36.13
CA MET A 11 11.04 -22.11 34.86
C MET A 11 9.79 -21.22 34.73
N ILE A 12 9.92 -19.92 34.95
CA ILE A 12 8.85 -18.94 34.73
C ILE A 12 8.74 -18.73 33.21
N LEU A 13 7.74 -19.36 32.59
CA LEU A 13 7.30 -19.05 31.23
C LEU A 13 6.58 -17.70 31.24
N GLY A 14 7.33 -16.62 31.03
CA GLY A 14 6.76 -15.32 30.70
C GLY A 14 6.22 -15.35 29.27
N VAL A 15 4.90 -15.44 29.10
CA VAL A 15 4.26 -15.24 27.81
C VAL A 15 4.28 -13.73 27.53
N VAL A 16 5.21 -13.28 26.69
CA VAL A 16 5.20 -11.92 26.14
C VAL A 16 4.15 -11.88 25.04
N ALA A 17 2.92 -11.49 25.39
CA ALA A 17 1.88 -11.18 24.42
C ALA A 17 2.05 -9.72 23.94
N CYS A 18 3.03 -9.46 23.08
CA CYS A 18 3.15 -8.21 22.33
C CYS A 18 3.21 -8.53 20.83
N ALA A 19 2.07 -8.48 20.15
CA ALA A 19 2.03 -8.49 18.67
C ALA A 19 0.71 -8.00 18.06
N ALA A 20 -0.35 -7.79 18.84
CA ALA A 20 -1.67 -7.47 18.29
C ALA A 20 -2.05 -5.97 18.32
N ALA A 21 -1.39 -5.16 19.14
CA ALA A 21 -1.70 -3.73 19.29
C ALA A 21 -1.23 -2.89 18.10
N ASP A 22 -0.10 -3.27 17.49
CA ASP A 22 0.56 -2.51 16.40
C ASP A 22 -0.03 -2.77 15.01
N MET A 23 -1.16 -3.47 14.90
CA MET A 23 -1.76 -3.78 13.60
C MET A 23 -2.62 -2.60 13.11
N PRO A 24 -2.32 -2.02 11.92
CA PRO A 24 -3.18 -1.02 11.29
C PRO A 24 -4.59 -1.57 11.04
N VAL A 25 -5.60 -0.77 11.35
CA VAL A 25 -7.02 -1.09 11.11
C VAL A 25 -7.69 -0.10 10.16
N SER A 26 -7.14 1.11 10.01
CA SER A 26 -7.53 2.03 8.94
C SER A 26 -6.36 2.93 8.55
N ALA A 27 -6.36 3.36 7.29
CA ALA A 27 -5.42 4.35 6.78
C ALA A 27 -6.17 5.32 5.86
N GLU A 28 -5.84 6.61 5.93
CA GLU A 28 -6.52 7.65 5.15
C GLU A 28 -5.56 8.80 4.80
N ILE A 29 -5.93 9.54 3.75
CA ILE A 29 -5.26 10.78 3.39
C ILE A 29 -5.91 11.92 4.18
N VAL A 30 -5.11 12.57 5.03
CA VAL A 30 -5.46 13.83 5.69
C VAL A 30 -5.01 14.98 4.80
N GLU A 31 -5.99 15.72 4.28
CA GLU A 31 -5.79 16.86 3.38
C GLU A 31 -4.79 17.87 3.96
N VAL A 32 -3.87 18.32 3.11
CA VAL A 32 -2.98 19.44 3.42
C VAL A 32 -3.46 20.63 2.59
N PRO A 33 -3.99 21.72 3.20
CA PRO A 33 -4.59 22.82 2.46
C PRO A 33 -3.67 23.53 1.45
N ALA A 34 -2.36 23.48 1.68
CA ALA A 34 -1.37 24.04 0.77
C ALA A 34 -1.18 23.21 -0.52
N GLU A 35 -1.66 21.97 -0.54
CA GLU A 35 -1.57 21.10 -1.71
C GLU A 35 -2.82 21.22 -2.58
N ARG A 36 -2.61 21.49 -3.86
CA ARG A 36 -3.68 21.52 -4.86
C ARG A 36 -4.16 20.10 -5.13
N ARG A 37 -5.45 19.85 -4.94
CA ARG A 37 -6.15 18.62 -5.34
C ARG A 37 -5.92 18.28 -6.82
N ASP A 38 -5.92 17.00 -7.13
CA ASP A 38 -5.78 16.51 -8.51
C ASP A 38 -7.10 15.92 -8.98
N TRP A 39 -7.76 16.54 -9.94
CA TRP A 39 -9.10 16.14 -10.41
C TRP A 39 -10.15 15.91 -9.29
N GLY A 40 -10.00 16.63 -8.17
CA GLY A 40 -10.88 16.50 -6.99
C GLY A 40 -10.34 15.55 -5.92
N GLU A 41 -9.36 14.70 -6.24
CA GLU A 41 -8.71 13.81 -5.29
C GLU A 41 -7.95 14.58 -4.20
N VAL A 42 -8.08 14.08 -2.97
CA VAL A 42 -7.41 14.65 -1.81
C VAL A 42 -5.93 14.30 -1.88
N ILE A 43 -5.10 15.32 -1.70
CA ILE A 43 -3.65 15.21 -1.58
C ILE A 43 -3.25 15.62 -0.17
N GLY A 44 -2.41 14.81 0.47
CA GLY A 44 -2.15 15.03 1.87
C GLY A 44 -1.14 14.10 2.52
N ASN A 45 -1.33 13.92 3.82
CA ASN A 45 -0.51 13.04 4.65
C ASN A 45 -1.24 11.75 4.98
N VAL A 46 -0.48 10.67 5.18
CA VAL A 46 -1.03 9.38 5.58
C VAL A 46 -1.20 9.34 7.09
N ARG A 47 -2.45 9.19 7.52
CA ARG A 47 -2.83 8.91 8.91
C ARG A 47 -3.23 7.45 9.03
N VAL A 48 -2.71 6.76 10.05
CA VAL A 48 -2.99 5.36 10.32
C VAL A 48 -3.57 5.22 11.72
N LYS A 49 -4.68 4.48 11.85
CA LYS A 49 -5.25 4.08 13.13
C LYS A 49 -4.96 2.61 13.38
N PHE A 50 -4.63 2.30 14.62
CA PHE A 50 -4.23 0.97 15.06
C PHE A 50 -5.31 0.31 15.90
N LYS A 51 -5.17 -1.00 16.11
CA LYS A 51 -6.18 -1.84 16.76
C LYS A 51 -6.46 -1.43 18.22
N ASP A 52 -5.46 -0.92 18.92
CA ASP A 52 -5.59 -0.39 20.29
C ASP A 52 -6.25 1.01 20.34
N GLY A 53 -6.56 1.60 19.18
CA GLY A 53 -7.21 2.89 19.03
C GLY A 53 -6.26 4.07 18.87
N HIS A 54 -4.94 3.91 19.03
CA HIS A 54 -4.00 5.01 18.79
C HIS A 54 -3.93 5.35 17.30
N THR A 55 -3.41 6.54 16.99
CA THR A 55 -3.33 7.04 15.62
C THR A 55 -2.01 7.75 15.41
N GLU A 56 -1.40 7.51 14.25
CA GLU A 56 -0.13 8.10 13.86
C GLU A 56 -0.25 8.83 12.53
N MET A 57 0.55 9.88 12.38
CA MET A 57 0.75 10.58 11.12
C MET A 57 2.11 10.17 10.55
N TRP A 58 2.11 9.28 9.55
CA TRP A 58 3.33 8.68 9.01
C TRP A 58 4.08 9.58 8.01
N THR A 59 3.42 10.60 7.46
CA THR A 59 4.03 11.54 6.52
C THR A 59 3.75 12.99 6.93
N LYS A 60 4.59 13.95 6.50
CA LYS A 60 4.50 15.35 6.97
C LYS A 60 4.52 16.42 5.87
N ASN A 61 4.52 16.05 4.59
CA ASN A 61 4.73 16.98 3.47
C ASN A 61 3.59 17.07 2.46
N GLY A 62 2.47 16.36 2.68
CA GLY A 62 1.29 16.50 1.82
C GLY A 62 1.40 15.84 0.44
N LYS A 63 2.41 15.02 0.14
CA LYS A 63 2.64 14.50 -1.22
C LYS A 63 2.17 13.07 -1.45
N CYS A 64 1.05 12.68 -0.82
CA CYS A 64 0.52 11.31 -0.85
C CYS A 64 -0.91 11.28 -1.40
N LEU A 65 -1.22 10.24 -2.16
CA LEU A 65 -2.53 9.93 -2.74
C LEU A 65 -2.81 8.41 -2.60
N HIS A 66 -4.04 8.00 -2.92
CA HIS A 66 -4.43 6.59 -3.09
C HIS A 66 -3.96 5.68 -1.93
N VAL A 67 -4.24 6.04 -0.68
CA VAL A 67 -3.85 5.19 0.46
C VAL A 67 -4.75 3.96 0.53
N LEU A 68 -4.16 2.80 0.76
CA LEU A 68 -4.87 1.54 1.01
C LEU A 68 -4.23 0.78 2.17
N ARG A 69 -5.04 -0.07 2.80
CA ARG A 69 -4.64 -1.01 3.85
C ARG A 69 -5.01 -2.43 3.41
N SER A 70 -4.13 -3.39 3.59
CA SER A 70 -4.44 -4.80 3.43
C SER A 70 -4.99 -5.42 4.72
N ASP A 71 -5.64 -6.58 4.62
CA ASP A 71 -6.16 -7.27 5.80
C ASP A 71 -5.06 -7.83 6.72
N SER A 72 -3.85 -8.08 6.21
CA SER A 72 -2.71 -8.45 7.06
C SER A 72 -2.10 -7.26 7.82
N GLY A 73 -2.55 -6.03 7.53
CA GLY A 73 -2.09 -4.81 8.18
C GLY A 73 -1.00 -4.04 7.43
N LEU A 74 -0.68 -4.39 6.18
CA LEU A 74 0.15 -3.51 5.36
C LEU A 74 -0.61 -2.24 5.01
N VAL A 75 0.13 -1.14 4.86
CA VAL A 75 -0.43 0.14 4.42
C VAL A 75 0.47 0.69 3.31
N GLY A 76 -0.13 1.11 2.21
CA GLY A 76 0.58 1.75 1.11
C GLY A 76 -0.13 2.99 0.59
N TRP A 77 0.58 3.78 -0.19
CA TRP A 77 0.08 5.00 -0.83
C TRP A 77 0.93 5.37 -2.04
N SER A 78 0.32 5.98 -3.05
CA SER A 78 1.06 6.60 -4.14
C SER A 78 1.62 7.95 -3.67
N ARG A 79 2.76 8.36 -4.22
CA ARG A 79 3.42 9.62 -3.88
C ARG A 79 4.13 10.24 -5.06
N TYR A 80 4.27 11.56 -5.03
CA TYR A 80 5.01 12.32 -6.04
C TYR A 80 6.15 13.12 -5.41
N THR A 81 7.17 13.39 -6.21
CA THR A 81 8.28 14.30 -5.83
C THR A 81 8.14 15.68 -6.49
N ARG A 82 7.47 15.73 -7.64
CA ARG A 82 7.26 16.93 -8.46
C ARG A 82 5.86 16.94 -9.08
N ARG A 83 5.45 18.12 -9.53
CA ARG A 83 4.34 18.30 -10.46
C ARG A 83 4.89 18.49 -11.87
N ASN A 84 4.12 18.15 -12.90
CA ASN A 84 4.47 18.45 -14.30
C ASN A 84 4.12 19.90 -14.68
N ASP A 85 4.36 20.29 -15.93
CA ASP A 85 4.10 21.64 -16.44
C ASP A 85 2.60 22.03 -16.47
N HIS A 86 1.70 21.05 -16.30
CA HIS A 86 0.27 21.27 -16.14
C HIS A 86 -0.17 21.38 -14.67
N GLY A 87 0.77 21.23 -13.73
CA GLY A 87 0.52 21.24 -12.29
C GLY A 87 -0.02 19.93 -11.73
N GLU A 88 -0.04 18.85 -12.52
CA GLU A 88 -0.51 17.52 -12.12
C GLU A 88 0.60 16.83 -11.28
N PRO A 89 0.28 16.17 -10.16
CA PRO A 89 1.24 15.44 -9.36
C PRO A 89 1.71 14.18 -10.11
N VAL A 90 3.01 14.04 -10.35
CA VAL A 90 3.56 12.85 -11.00
C VAL A 90 3.72 11.75 -9.95
N ASN A 91 2.62 11.08 -9.61
CA ASN A 91 2.50 10.08 -8.53
C ASN A 91 3.03 8.69 -8.93
N ASN A 92 4.20 8.66 -9.57
CA ASN A 92 4.76 7.47 -10.21
C ASN A 92 5.51 6.53 -9.25
N MET A 93 5.23 6.62 -7.95
CA MET A 93 5.86 5.82 -6.91
C MET A 93 4.80 5.35 -5.92
N LEU A 94 4.65 4.04 -5.80
CA LEU A 94 3.92 3.40 -4.71
C LEU A 94 4.88 3.12 -3.57
N ARG A 95 4.56 3.58 -2.36
CA ARG A 95 5.23 3.18 -1.13
C ARG A 95 4.33 2.22 -0.35
N VAL A 96 4.90 1.13 0.14
CA VAL A 96 4.24 0.21 1.08
C VAL A 96 5.08 0.10 2.33
N MET A 97 4.48 0.38 3.49
CA MET A 97 5.06 0.13 4.80
C MET A 97 4.88 -1.34 5.15
N ILE A 98 6.01 -2.02 5.38
CA ILE A 98 6.07 -3.42 5.83
C ILE A 98 6.15 -3.48 7.36
N SER A 99 6.86 -2.52 7.95
CA SER A 99 6.94 -2.29 9.38
C SER A 99 7.29 -0.81 9.63
N PRO A 100 7.26 -0.29 10.87
CA PRO A 100 7.58 1.12 11.16
C PRO A 100 8.94 1.59 10.61
N GLU A 101 9.91 0.68 10.49
CA GLU A 101 11.26 0.98 10.01
C GLU A 101 11.55 0.45 8.60
N GLN A 102 10.63 -0.34 8.04
CA GLN A 102 10.83 -1.00 6.75
C GLN A 102 9.71 -0.66 5.78
N TRP A 103 10.09 -0.11 4.62
CA TRP A 103 9.18 0.14 3.52
C TRP A 103 9.76 -0.31 2.19
N LYS A 104 8.87 -0.49 1.22
CA LYS A 104 9.21 -0.72 -0.17
C LYS A 104 8.66 0.38 -1.04
N ASP A 105 9.50 0.90 -1.93
CA ASP A 105 9.06 1.74 -3.04
C ASP A 105 9.03 0.91 -4.34
N VAL A 106 7.89 0.90 -5.02
CA VAL A 106 7.71 0.41 -6.39
C VAL A 106 7.55 1.63 -7.28
N LYS A 107 8.40 1.76 -8.29
CA LYS A 107 8.41 2.91 -9.21
C LYS A 107 7.87 2.49 -10.58
N THR A 108 7.18 3.42 -11.22
CA THR A 108 6.72 3.33 -12.60
C THR A 108 7.10 4.62 -13.33
N ASP A 109 7.06 4.62 -14.66
CA ASP A 109 7.30 5.80 -15.48
C ASP A 109 6.02 6.60 -15.75
N LEU A 110 4.86 6.06 -15.37
CA LEU A 110 3.53 6.61 -15.65
C LEU A 110 2.80 7.03 -14.37
N PHE A 111 1.68 7.76 -14.52
CA PHE A 111 0.81 8.09 -13.39
C PHE A 111 0.17 6.81 -12.86
N ILE A 112 0.07 6.68 -11.54
CA ILE A 112 -0.69 5.60 -10.91
C ILE A 112 -2.15 6.07 -10.82
N GLU A 113 -3.05 5.40 -11.55
CA GLU A 113 -4.49 5.71 -11.50
C GLU A 113 -5.19 4.94 -10.39
N ASP A 114 -4.74 3.70 -10.16
CA ASP A 114 -5.28 2.79 -9.16
C ASP A 114 -4.23 1.74 -8.79
N TRP A 115 -4.38 1.10 -7.65
CA TRP A 115 -3.52 -0.01 -7.25
C TRP A 115 -4.16 -0.84 -6.14
N GLY A 116 -3.59 -2.01 -5.85
CA GLY A 116 -4.00 -2.79 -4.69
C GLY A 116 -3.04 -3.93 -4.35
N PHE A 117 -3.24 -4.50 -3.16
CA PHE A 117 -2.54 -5.70 -2.71
C PHE A 117 -3.13 -6.94 -3.37
N ALA A 118 -2.29 -7.94 -3.64
CA ALA A 118 -2.71 -9.21 -4.23
C ALA A 118 -1.89 -10.37 -3.69
N ASP A 119 -2.35 -11.59 -3.98
CA ASP A 119 -1.68 -12.85 -3.63
C ASP A 119 -1.29 -12.94 -2.13
N GLY A 120 -2.22 -12.59 -1.23
CA GLY A 120 -1.96 -12.59 0.21
C GLY A 120 -0.86 -11.60 0.61
N ASP A 121 -0.88 -10.40 0.01
CA ASP A 121 0.07 -9.30 0.23
C ASP A 121 1.52 -9.58 -0.19
N THR A 122 1.73 -10.62 -1.00
CA THR A 122 3.04 -10.89 -1.59
C THR A 122 3.31 -10.07 -2.85
N THR A 123 2.25 -9.60 -3.52
CA THR A 123 2.33 -8.77 -4.72
C THR A 123 1.48 -7.50 -4.58
N VAL A 124 1.80 -6.52 -5.42
CA VAL A 124 0.96 -5.33 -5.63
C VAL A 124 0.66 -5.20 -7.11
N ILE A 125 -0.55 -4.74 -7.43
CA ILE A 125 -0.98 -4.47 -8.79
C ILE A 125 -1.11 -2.96 -8.93
N LEU A 126 -0.52 -2.37 -9.96
CA LEU A 126 -0.64 -0.94 -10.28
C LEU A 126 -1.34 -0.82 -11.64
N LYS A 127 -2.41 -0.03 -11.69
CA LYS A 127 -2.96 0.54 -12.91
C LYS A 127 -2.24 1.85 -13.17
N THR A 128 -1.61 1.96 -14.33
CA THR A 128 -0.84 3.14 -14.70
C THR A 128 -1.26 3.68 -16.06
N ARG A 129 -1.12 4.99 -16.27
CA ARG A 129 -1.48 5.66 -17.53
C ARG A 129 -0.55 6.83 -17.83
N GLY A 130 -0.16 6.95 -19.10
CA GLY A 130 0.41 8.19 -19.64
C GLY A 130 -0.71 9.21 -19.86
N ARG A 131 -0.42 10.51 -19.73
CA ARG A 131 -1.43 11.59 -19.79
C ARG A 131 -2.45 11.49 -20.95
N HIS A 132 -2.02 10.94 -22.09
CA HIS A 132 -2.85 10.73 -23.28
C HIS A 132 -2.89 9.25 -23.72
N GLY A 133 -2.71 8.33 -22.78
CA GLY A 133 -2.36 6.94 -23.02
C GLY A 133 -0.85 6.74 -23.27
N PRO A 134 -0.36 5.49 -23.36
CA PRO A 134 -1.04 4.21 -23.11
C PRO A 134 -1.36 3.96 -21.62
N SER A 135 -2.17 2.93 -21.35
CA SER A 135 -2.46 2.41 -20.00
C SER A 135 -2.01 0.97 -19.84
N TYR A 136 -1.45 0.65 -18.67
CA TYR A 136 -0.95 -0.67 -18.31
C TYR A 136 -1.46 -1.09 -16.94
N ILE A 137 -1.58 -2.40 -16.75
CA ILE A 137 -1.81 -3.02 -15.44
C ILE A 137 -0.60 -3.91 -15.19
N GLN A 138 0.12 -3.61 -14.12
CA GLN A 138 1.43 -4.18 -13.82
C GLN A 138 1.38 -4.87 -12.46
N ARG A 139 1.90 -6.09 -12.37
CA ARG A 139 1.99 -6.86 -11.13
C ARG A 139 3.43 -6.94 -10.67
N PHE A 140 3.71 -6.44 -9.48
CA PHE A 140 5.04 -6.44 -8.89
C PHE A 140 5.12 -7.36 -7.68
N LEU A 141 6.25 -8.06 -7.53
CA LEU A 141 6.59 -8.76 -6.31
C LEU A 141 6.95 -7.74 -5.24
N LEU A 142 6.19 -7.67 -4.14
CA LEU A 142 6.35 -6.61 -3.14
C LEU A 142 7.73 -6.67 -2.47
N LYS A 143 8.25 -7.86 -2.21
CA LYS A 143 9.56 -8.05 -1.56
C LYS A 143 10.70 -7.41 -2.36
N THR A 144 10.72 -7.59 -3.68
CA THR A 144 11.83 -7.20 -4.54
C THR A 144 11.56 -5.94 -5.34
N GLY A 145 10.29 -5.60 -5.58
CA GLY A 145 9.87 -4.57 -6.53
C GLY A 145 10.00 -5.02 -7.99
N GLU A 146 10.21 -6.32 -8.23
CA GLU A 146 10.34 -6.89 -9.57
C GLU A 146 8.98 -6.95 -10.27
N LEU A 147 8.95 -6.53 -11.53
CA LEU A 147 7.77 -6.70 -12.38
C LEU A 147 7.64 -8.17 -12.77
N LEU A 148 6.53 -8.80 -12.37
CA LEU A 148 6.25 -10.20 -12.69
C LEU A 148 5.52 -10.32 -14.03
N ASN A 149 4.48 -9.51 -14.23
CA ASN A 149 3.63 -9.55 -15.41
C ASN A 149 3.04 -8.16 -15.69
N GLU A 150 2.71 -7.93 -16.96
CA GLU A 150 2.08 -6.72 -17.44
C GLU A 150 1.02 -7.07 -18.48
N THR A 151 -0.05 -6.28 -18.53
CA THR A 151 -1.03 -6.27 -19.63
C THR A 151 -1.47 -4.85 -19.95
N LYS A 152 -2.11 -4.63 -21.10
CA LYS A 152 -2.73 -3.34 -21.44
C LYS A 152 -3.98 -3.13 -20.59
N GLY A 153 -4.15 -1.93 -20.05
CA GLY A 153 -5.37 -1.54 -19.32
C GLY A 153 -6.57 -1.29 -20.23
N SER A 154 -6.31 -0.91 -21.49
CA SER A 154 -7.32 -0.52 -22.49
C SER A 154 -7.81 -1.65 -23.41
N GLY A 155 -7.45 -2.91 -23.12
CA GLY A 155 -7.95 -4.07 -23.87
C GLY A 155 -9.38 -4.44 -23.46
N PRO A 156 -10.11 -5.24 -24.28
CA PRO A 156 -11.43 -5.75 -23.89
C PRO A 156 -11.33 -6.54 -22.58
N HIS A 157 -12.24 -6.28 -21.63
CA HIS A 157 -12.18 -6.90 -20.30
C HIS A 157 -12.20 -8.43 -20.35
N ALA A 158 -12.92 -9.03 -21.31
CA ALA A 158 -12.94 -10.48 -21.51
C ALA A 158 -11.57 -11.09 -21.85
N ALA A 159 -10.66 -10.29 -22.44
CA ALA A 159 -9.30 -10.69 -22.78
C ALA A 159 -8.27 -10.31 -21.70
N THR A 160 -8.67 -9.54 -20.69
CA THR A 160 -7.80 -9.17 -19.56
C THR A 160 -7.57 -10.39 -18.66
N PRO A 161 -6.33 -10.72 -18.27
CA PRO A 161 -6.05 -11.78 -17.31
C PRO A 161 -6.79 -11.59 -15.98
N ASP A 162 -7.20 -12.66 -15.32
CA ASP A 162 -8.03 -12.60 -14.10
C ASP A 162 -7.45 -11.70 -13.01
N TRP A 163 -6.14 -11.76 -12.79
CA TRP A 163 -5.44 -10.92 -11.80
C TRP A 163 -5.55 -9.42 -12.11
N ALA A 164 -5.71 -9.04 -13.37
CA ALA A 164 -5.76 -7.64 -13.82
C ALA A 164 -7.20 -7.12 -14.05
N LYS A 165 -8.19 -8.02 -14.17
CA LYS A 165 -9.59 -7.65 -14.45
C LYS A 165 -10.15 -6.55 -13.54
N PRO A 166 -9.90 -6.55 -12.21
CA PRO A 166 -10.39 -5.50 -11.32
C PRO A 166 -9.86 -4.09 -11.60
N TYR A 167 -8.90 -3.94 -12.52
CA TYR A 167 -8.26 -2.67 -12.85
C TYR A 167 -8.42 -2.30 -14.34
N ALA A 168 -9.09 -3.13 -15.15
CA ALA A 168 -9.32 -2.84 -16.56
C ALA A 168 -10.11 -1.53 -16.76
N ASP A 169 -10.00 -0.89 -17.92
CA ASP A 169 -10.82 0.29 -18.26
C ASP A 169 -12.27 -0.07 -18.56
N ASP A 170 -12.46 -1.18 -19.27
CA ASP A 170 -13.76 -1.66 -19.76
C ASP A 170 -14.46 -2.56 -18.73
N GLN A 171 -14.52 -2.13 -17.47
CA GLN A 171 -15.23 -2.90 -16.45
C GLN A 171 -16.73 -2.92 -16.78
N PRO A 172 -17.39 -4.08 -16.75
CA PRO A 172 -18.84 -4.11 -16.81
C PRO A 172 -19.37 -3.32 -15.61
N GLU A 173 -20.28 -2.36 -15.86
CA GLU A 173 -20.96 -1.64 -14.79
C GLU A 173 -21.50 -2.67 -13.79
N THR A 174 -21.01 -2.63 -12.55
CA THR A 174 -21.55 -3.43 -11.46
C THR A 174 -22.97 -2.94 -11.22
N LYS A 175 -23.95 -3.72 -11.69
CA LYS A 175 -25.37 -3.54 -11.37
C LYS A 175 -25.64 -3.84 -9.90
#